data_AF-A0A0B1S7T1-F1
#
_entry.id   AF-A0A0B1S7T1-F1
#
_cell.length_a   1.000
_cell.length_b   1.000
_cell.length_c   1.000
_cell.angle_alpha   90.00
_cell.angle_beta   90.00
_cell.angle_gamma   90.00
#
_symmetry.space_group_name_H-M   'P 1'
#
loop_
_entity.id
_entity.type
_entity.pdbx_description
1 polymer ?
#
loop_
_entity_poly.entity_id
_entity_poly.type
_entity_poly.pdbx_seq_one_letter_code
_entity_poly.pdbx_strand_id
1 'polypeptide(L)'
;MQWRLRQQNFLEEDPEKWSSSSRQYNLISALNLLDRHYNPRKLLLELYDTALRSKCYVLMAVVLPVHQYVEFRPSSAQSQIMWLKTEGRTFEEHASSLVENEFIPAGFEVVKWTKLPYLCEGDFNKPYYLLSDALFLLRPVPTERISVENGTSHAVHNEL
;
A
#
# COMPACT_ATOMS: atom_id res chain seq x y z
N MET A 1 3.86 9.57 -17.58
CA MET A 1 3.78 10.78 -16.72
C MET A 1 5.13 11.41 -16.41
N GLN A 2 6.22 10.64 -16.30
CA GLN A 2 7.58 11.11 -15.97
C GLN A 2 7.99 12.42 -16.66
N TRP A 3 7.82 12.53 -17.98
CA TRP A 3 8.15 13.76 -18.72
C TRP A 3 7.45 15.01 -18.15
N ARG A 4 6.15 14.95 -17.82
CA ARG A 4 5.41 16.09 -17.23
C ARG A 4 5.90 16.42 -15.82
N LEU A 5 6.27 15.40 -15.04
CA LEU A 5 6.81 15.61 -13.69
C LEU A 5 8.14 16.37 -13.74
N ARG A 6 9.03 16.03 -14.69
CA ARG A 6 10.29 16.76 -14.91
C ARG A 6 10.08 18.22 -15.27
N GLN A 7 9.09 18.51 -16.11
CA GLN A 7 8.75 19.90 -16.49
C GLN A 7 8.33 20.75 -15.27
N GLN A 8 7.85 20.11 -14.21
CA GLN A 8 7.43 20.76 -12.98
C GLN A 8 8.47 20.62 -11.85
N ASN A 9 9.69 20.16 -12.17
CA ASN A 9 10.80 19.96 -11.23
C ASN A 9 10.49 18.99 -10.07
N PHE A 10 9.60 18.02 -10.29
CA PHE A 10 9.43 16.93 -9.33
C PHE A 10 10.66 16.02 -9.33
N LEU A 11 11.02 15.57 -8.13
CA LEU A 11 12.03 14.54 -7.95
C LEU A 11 11.36 13.18 -8.16
N GLU A 12 11.85 12.44 -9.14
CA GLU A 12 11.35 11.10 -9.45
C GLU A 12 12.19 10.04 -8.74
N GLU A 13 11.51 9.04 -8.20
CA GLU A 13 12.13 7.84 -7.63
C GLU A 13 11.88 6.65 -8.56
N ASP A 14 12.79 5.68 -8.54
CA ASP A 14 12.65 4.42 -9.28
C ASP A 14 11.50 3.59 -8.65
N PRO A 15 10.47 3.19 -9.43
CA PRO A 15 9.32 2.43 -8.92
C PRO A 15 9.68 1.10 -8.24
N GLU A 16 10.85 0.54 -8.51
CA GLU A 16 11.31 -0.71 -7.90
C GLU A 16 12.22 -0.49 -6.68
N LYS A 17 12.74 0.73 -6.47
CA LYS A 17 13.76 1.01 -5.44
C LYS A 17 13.39 2.13 -4.46
N TRP A 18 12.30 2.84 -4.69
CA TRP A 18 11.86 3.98 -3.86
C TRP A 18 11.80 3.63 -2.37
N SER A 19 11.39 2.40 -2.02
CA SER A 19 11.24 1.91 -0.65
C SER A 19 12.58 1.71 0.08
N SER A 20 13.67 1.53 -0.66
CA SER A 20 15.04 1.35 -0.15
C SER A 20 15.80 2.67 -0.02
N SER A 21 15.21 3.78 -0.46
CA SER A 21 15.81 5.11 -0.32
C SER A 21 15.98 5.50 1.16
N SER A 22 17.09 6.17 1.48
CA SER A 22 17.32 6.78 2.80
C SER A 22 16.60 8.11 2.98
N ARG A 23 15.86 8.56 1.95
CA ARG A 23 15.08 9.79 1.99
C ARG A 23 13.98 9.71 3.04
N GLN A 24 13.80 10.82 3.75
CA GLN A 24 12.72 11.01 4.70
C GLN A 24 11.60 11.84 4.07
N TYR A 25 10.38 11.55 4.49
CA TYR A 25 9.17 12.20 4.03
C TYR A 25 8.37 12.77 5.21
N ASN A 26 7.63 13.85 4.98
CA ASN A 26 6.68 14.37 5.98
C ASN A 26 5.27 13.81 5.79
N LEU A 27 4.98 13.27 4.60
CA LEU A 27 3.74 12.61 4.22
C LEU A 27 4.00 11.75 2.98
N ILE A 28 3.40 10.57 2.91
CA ILE A 28 3.41 9.74 1.70
C ILE A 28 1.98 9.68 1.16
N SER A 29 1.76 9.92 -0.12
CA SER A 29 0.44 9.80 -0.75
C SER A 29 0.43 8.63 -1.74
N ALA A 30 -0.37 7.62 -1.46
CA ALA A 30 -0.60 6.46 -2.32
C ALA A 30 -2.03 6.51 -2.85
N LEU A 31 -2.21 7.13 -4.02
CA LEU A 31 -3.53 7.50 -4.53
C LEU A 31 -3.97 6.52 -5.62
N ASN A 32 -4.98 5.68 -5.32
CA ASN A 32 -5.59 4.73 -6.25
C ASN A 32 -4.56 3.79 -6.90
N LEU A 33 -3.60 3.33 -6.10
CA LEU A 33 -2.50 2.45 -6.50
C LEU A 33 -2.67 1.01 -6.01
N LEU A 34 -3.35 0.81 -4.88
CA LEU A 34 -3.37 -0.46 -4.17
C LEU A 34 -4.03 -1.58 -4.99
N ASP A 35 -5.15 -1.29 -5.62
CA ASP A 35 -5.90 -2.14 -6.55
C ASP A 35 -5.21 -2.32 -7.91
N ARG A 36 -4.08 -1.63 -8.14
CA ARG A 36 -3.31 -1.68 -9.39
C ARG A 36 -1.98 -2.40 -9.26
N HIS A 37 -1.62 -2.75 -8.03
CA HIS A 37 -0.36 -3.37 -7.71
C HIS A 37 -0.46 -4.90 -7.84
N TYR A 38 0.55 -5.52 -8.44
CA TYR A 38 0.61 -6.99 -8.56
C TYR A 38 0.66 -7.72 -7.21
N ASN A 39 1.21 -7.06 -6.20
CA ASN A 39 1.30 -7.55 -4.83
C ASN A 39 0.98 -6.42 -3.84
N PRO A 40 -0.31 -6.16 -3.54
CA PRO A 40 -0.72 -5.04 -2.70
C PRO A 40 -0.14 -5.12 -1.29
N ARG A 41 0.07 -6.32 -0.74
CA ARG A 41 0.69 -6.50 0.58
C ARG A 41 2.16 -6.09 0.59
N LYS A 42 2.90 -6.38 -0.48
CA LYS A 42 4.27 -5.86 -0.63
C LYS A 42 4.28 -4.33 -0.61
N LEU A 43 3.40 -3.70 -1.39
CA LEU A 43 3.28 -2.23 -1.41
C LEU A 43 2.97 -1.67 -0.01
N LEU A 44 2.02 -2.29 0.72
CA LEU A 44 1.68 -1.88 2.08
C LEU A 44 2.88 -2.02 3.03
N LEU A 45 3.66 -3.10 2.95
CA LEU A 45 4.86 -3.30 3.76
C LEU A 45 5.94 -2.24 3.46
N GLU A 46 6.18 -1.95 2.18
CA GLU A 46 7.14 -0.93 1.75
C GLU A 46 6.72 0.47 2.20
N LEU A 47 5.43 0.79 2.10
CA LEU A 47 4.85 2.03 2.63
C LEU A 47 5.01 2.10 4.15
N TYR A 48 4.73 1.00 4.86
CA TYR A 48 4.86 0.93 6.31
C TYR A 48 6.30 1.20 6.75
N ASP A 49 7.27 0.48 6.19
CA ASP A 49 8.68 0.62 6.56
C ASP A 49 9.18 2.05 6.27
N THR A 50 8.80 2.62 5.12
CA THR A 50 9.19 3.99 4.73
C THR A 50 8.55 5.04 5.63
N ALA A 51 7.25 4.89 5.93
CA ALA A 51 6.51 5.80 6.80
C ALA A 51 7.04 5.76 8.24
N LEU A 52 7.33 4.56 8.75
CA LEU A 52 7.88 4.35 10.09
C LEU A 52 9.25 4.99 10.24
N ARG A 53 10.18 4.75 9.29
CA ARG A 53 11.50 5.39 9.29
C ARG A 53 11.42 6.92 9.23
N SER A 54 10.47 7.43 8.44
CA SER A 54 10.25 8.87 8.27
C SER A 54 9.41 9.50 9.38
N LYS A 55 8.83 8.68 10.28
CA LYS A 55 7.87 9.11 11.31
C LYS A 55 6.72 9.96 10.75
N CYS A 56 6.15 9.52 9.62
CA CYS A 56 5.13 10.24 8.90
C CYS A 56 3.85 9.42 8.66
N TYR A 57 2.79 10.09 8.23
CA TYR A 57 1.54 9.46 7.84
C TYR A 57 1.55 9.01 6.38
N VAL A 58 0.68 8.06 6.06
CA VAL A 58 0.36 7.68 4.68
C VAL A 58 -1.08 8.08 4.38
N LEU A 59 -1.27 8.86 3.32
CA LEU A 59 -2.58 9.16 2.76
C LEU A 59 -2.88 8.14 1.65
N MET A 60 -3.83 7.25 1.89
CA MET A 60 -4.17 6.16 0.98
C MET A 60 -5.56 6.34 0.40
N ALA A 61 -5.65 6.42 -0.94
CA ALA A 61 -6.92 6.45 -1.65
C ALA A 61 -7.17 5.09 -2.31
N VAL A 62 -8.38 4.57 -2.16
CA VAL A 62 -8.81 3.29 -2.73
C VAL A 62 -10.25 3.41 -3.20
N VAL A 63 -10.45 3.22 -4.50
CA VAL A 63 -11.78 3.10 -5.10
C VAL A 63 -12.49 1.87 -4.55
N LEU A 64 -13.71 2.04 -4.06
CA LEU A 64 -14.56 0.96 -3.57
C LEU A 64 -15.86 0.87 -4.39
N PRO A 65 -16.36 -0.36 -4.65
CA PRO A 65 -15.75 -1.65 -4.33
C PRO A 65 -14.43 -1.90 -5.07
N VAL A 66 -13.51 -2.65 -4.45
CA VAL A 66 -12.21 -2.97 -5.06
C VAL A 66 -12.45 -3.85 -6.29
N HIS A 67 -11.99 -3.36 -7.44
CA HIS A 67 -11.90 -4.13 -8.69
C HIS A 67 -10.44 -4.16 -9.12
N GLN A 68 -9.68 -5.07 -8.52
CA GLN A 68 -8.23 -5.11 -8.72
C GLN A 68 -7.87 -5.53 -10.14
N TYR A 69 -6.91 -4.82 -10.73
CA TYR A 69 -6.34 -5.13 -12.04
C TYR A 69 -4.88 -4.71 -12.08
N VAL A 70 -4.00 -5.59 -12.54
CA VAL A 70 -2.56 -5.31 -12.45
C VAL A 70 -2.11 -4.44 -13.63
N GLU A 71 -1.80 -3.17 -13.37
CA GLU A 71 -1.18 -2.27 -14.36
C GLU A 71 0.35 -2.36 -14.34
N PHE A 72 0.92 -2.55 -13.15
CA PHE A 72 2.37 -2.60 -12.97
C PHE A 72 2.80 -3.97 -12.44
N ARG A 73 3.64 -4.63 -13.22
CA ARG A 73 4.36 -5.85 -12.83
C ARG A 73 5.85 -5.63 -13.12
N PRO A 74 6.74 -5.70 -12.10
CA PRO A 74 8.17 -5.63 -12.32
C PRO A 74 8.62 -6.73 -13.27
N SER A 75 9.60 -6.43 -14.12
CA SER A 75 10.16 -7.41 -15.07
C SER A 75 10.76 -8.64 -14.37
N SER A 76 11.20 -8.46 -13.11
CA SER A 76 11.75 -9.50 -12.24
C SER A 76 10.69 -10.30 -11.47
N ALA A 77 9.42 -9.89 -11.50
CA ALA A 77 8.36 -10.53 -10.72
C ALA A 77 7.93 -11.86 -11.37
N GLN A 78 8.57 -12.95 -10.97
CA GLN A 78 8.12 -14.33 -11.22
C GLN A 78 6.94 -14.75 -10.33
N SER A 79 6.59 -13.92 -9.33
CA SER A 79 5.59 -14.24 -8.32
C SER A 79 4.13 -14.14 -8.81
N GLN A 80 3.28 -14.93 -8.16
CA GLN A 80 1.83 -14.94 -8.38
C GLN A 80 1.20 -13.60 -8.00
N ILE A 81 0.16 -13.19 -8.73
CA ILE A 81 -0.63 -12.00 -8.41
C ILE A 81 -1.31 -12.25 -7.06
N MET A 82 -1.17 -11.29 -6.14
CA MET A 82 -1.85 -11.34 -4.85
C MET A 82 -3.06 -10.43 -4.86
N TRP A 83 -4.18 -10.96 -4.39
CA TRP A 83 -5.45 -10.24 -4.34
C TRP A 83 -5.69 -9.66 -2.94
N LEU A 84 -6.26 -8.46 -2.91
CA LEU A 84 -6.80 -7.85 -1.70
C LEU A 84 -7.94 -8.70 -1.16
N LYS A 85 -7.99 -8.86 0.17
CA LYS A 85 -9.10 -9.50 0.87
C LYS A 85 -10.10 -8.43 1.31
N THR A 86 -11.08 -8.16 0.46
CA THR A 86 -12.16 -7.23 0.77
C THR A 86 -13.50 -7.96 0.75
N GLU A 87 -14.36 -7.63 1.71
CA GLU A 87 -15.63 -8.30 1.96
C GLU A 87 -16.73 -7.27 2.23
N GLY A 88 -17.99 -7.70 2.17
CA GLY A 88 -19.15 -6.84 2.43
C GLY A 88 -19.91 -6.43 1.18
N ARG A 89 -21.07 -5.79 1.38
CA ARG A 89 -22.02 -5.41 0.32
C ARG A 89 -22.19 -3.90 0.21
N THR A 90 -22.01 -3.19 1.31
CA THR A 90 -22.05 -1.73 1.37
C THR A 90 -20.65 -1.14 1.24
N PHE A 91 -20.57 0.15 0.93
CA PHE A 91 -19.30 0.86 0.84
C PHE A 91 -18.56 0.82 2.19
N GLU A 92 -19.29 1.04 3.29
CA GLU A 92 -18.77 1.10 4.64
C GLU A 92 -18.29 -0.27 5.15
N GLU A 93 -19.00 -1.35 4.83
CA GLU A 93 -18.53 -2.71 5.10
C GLU A 93 -17.25 -3.02 4.30
N HIS A 94 -17.20 -2.60 3.03
CA HIS A 94 -16.03 -2.82 2.19
C HIS A 94 -14.81 -2.04 2.71
N ALA A 95 -15.01 -0.78 3.09
CA ALA A 95 -13.99 0.04 3.74
C ALA A 95 -13.50 -0.58 5.05
N SER A 96 -14.43 -1.04 5.90
CA SER A 96 -14.10 -1.70 7.16
C SER A 96 -13.29 -2.98 6.93
N SER A 97 -13.71 -3.83 5.99
CA SER A 97 -13.00 -5.07 5.65
C SER A 97 -11.58 -4.81 5.13
N LEU A 98 -11.37 -3.75 4.35
CA LEU A 98 -10.05 -3.38 3.85
C LEU A 98 -9.12 -2.98 4.99
N VAL A 99 -9.64 -2.25 5.98
CA VAL A 99 -8.89 -1.87 7.18
C VAL A 99 -8.52 -3.11 7.99
N GLU A 100 -9.48 -3.99 8.27
CA GLU A 100 -9.31 -5.17 9.10
C GLU A 100 -8.39 -6.22 8.47
N ASN A 101 -8.54 -6.46 7.17
CA ASN A 101 -7.86 -7.56 6.49
C ASN A 101 -6.53 -7.18 5.85
N GLU A 102 -6.27 -5.89 5.59
CA GLU A 102 -5.07 -5.45 4.87
C GLU A 102 -4.30 -4.36 5.63
N PHE A 103 -4.93 -3.29 6.13
CA PHE A 103 -4.17 -2.21 6.78
C PHE A 103 -3.66 -2.57 8.18
N ILE A 104 -4.52 -3.11 9.04
CA ILE A 104 -4.13 -3.53 10.39
C ILE A 104 -3.04 -4.62 10.32
N PRO A 105 -3.17 -5.68 9.51
CA PRO A 105 -2.12 -6.69 9.37
C PRO A 105 -0.81 -6.15 8.78
N ALA A 106 -0.86 -5.08 7.97
CA ALA A 106 0.33 -4.40 7.47
C ALA A 106 1.03 -3.52 8.53
N GLY A 107 0.44 -3.34 9.72
CA GLY A 107 1.00 -2.54 10.80
C GLY A 107 0.53 -1.08 10.80
N PHE A 108 -0.56 -0.77 10.11
CA PHE A 108 -1.17 0.56 10.14
C PHE A 108 -2.35 0.61 11.08
N GLU A 109 -2.54 1.78 11.70
CA GLU A 109 -3.83 2.19 12.24
C GLU A 109 -4.45 3.27 11.36
N VAL A 110 -5.79 3.32 11.33
CA VAL A 110 -6.52 4.39 10.67
C VAL A 110 -6.72 5.53 11.67
N VAL A 111 -6.16 6.69 11.38
CA VAL A 111 -6.32 7.90 12.19
C VAL A 111 -7.66 8.56 11.90
N LYS A 112 -7.96 8.73 10.61
CA LYS A 112 -9.19 9.29 10.06
C LYS A 112 -9.42 8.72 8.68
N TRP A 113 -10.68 8.69 8.24
CA TRP A 113 -11.00 8.39 6.86
C TRP A 113 -12.25 9.14 6.41
N THR A 114 -12.42 9.26 5.09
CA THR A 114 -13.60 9.89 4.51
C THR A 114 -13.93 9.24 3.16
N LYS A 115 -15.16 9.48 2.70
CA LYS A 115 -15.65 9.06 1.38
C LYS A 115 -15.71 10.26 0.45
N LEU A 116 -15.16 10.13 -0.75
CA LEU A 116 -15.06 11.21 -1.74
C LEU A 116 -15.52 10.70 -3.12
N PRO A 117 -15.99 11.59 -4.02
CA PRO A 117 -16.15 11.25 -5.42
C PRO A 117 -14.78 11.10 -6.09
N TYR A 118 -14.61 10.08 -6.92
CA TYR A 118 -13.44 9.91 -7.77
C TYR A 118 -13.83 9.96 -9.24
N LEU A 119 -13.31 10.97 -9.94
CA LEU A 119 -13.47 11.15 -11.37
C LEU A 119 -12.22 10.61 -12.06
N CYS A 120 -12.38 9.60 -12.90
CA CYS A 120 -11.28 9.04 -13.69
C CYS A 120 -11.62 8.93 -15.17
N GLU A 121 -10.56 8.79 -15.97
CA GLU A 121 -10.67 8.51 -17.39
C GLU A 121 -11.53 7.25 -17.61
N GLY A 122 -12.38 7.34 -18.63
CA GLY A 122 -13.26 6.26 -19.00
C GLY A 122 -12.62 5.29 -20.00
N ASP A 123 -13.46 4.66 -20.80
CA ASP A 123 -13.06 3.73 -21.85
C ASP A 123 -13.75 4.08 -23.18
N PHE A 124 -13.71 3.16 -24.14
CA PHE A 124 -14.35 3.34 -25.44
C PHE A 124 -15.88 3.54 -25.36
N ASN A 125 -16.53 3.11 -24.27
CA ASN A 125 -17.99 3.20 -24.08
C ASN A 125 -18.41 4.46 -23.31
N LYS A 126 -17.60 4.89 -22.33
CA LYS A 126 -17.88 6.07 -21.50
C LYS A 126 -16.65 6.95 -21.41
N PRO A 127 -16.76 8.28 -21.58
CA PRO A 127 -15.58 9.16 -21.56
C PRO A 127 -14.96 9.34 -20.16
N TYR A 128 -15.73 9.14 -19.10
CA TYR A 128 -15.27 9.19 -17.72
C TYR A 128 -16.13 8.32 -16.82
N TYR A 129 -15.56 7.92 -15.69
CA TYR A 129 -16.27 7.26 -14.61
C TYR A 129 -16.32 8.16 -13.38
N LEU A 130 -17.46 8.15 -12.69
CA LEU A 130 -17.62 8.73 -11.36
C LEU A 130 -17.82 7.58 -10.37
N LEU A 131 -16.80 7.34 -9.55
CA LEU A 131 -16.74 6.23 -8.61
C LEU A 131 -16.71 6.77 -7.16
N SER A 132 -16.88 5.88 -6.20
CA SER A 132 -16.69 6.21 -4.77
C SER A 132 -15.28 5.84 -4.34
N ASP A 133 -14.60 6.76 -3.69
CA ASP A 133 -13.23 6.60 -3.21
C ASP A 133 -13.20 6.74 -1.68
N ALA A 134 -12.43 5.89 -1.04
CA ALA A 134 -12.18 5.93 0.38
C ALA A 134 -10.77 6.47 0.62
N LEU A 135 -10.68 7.63 1.28
CA LEU A 135 -9.43 8.27 1.61
C LEU A 135 -9.11 8.05 3.08
N PHE A 136 -8.05 7.30 3.35
CA PHE A 136 -7.58 6.95 4.70
C PHE A 136 -6.30 7.71 5.03
N LEU A 137 -6.25 8.31 6.21
CA LEU A 137 -5.02 8.75 6.83
C LEU A 137 -4.52 7.65 7.77
N LEU A 138 -3.42 7.02 7.40
CA LEU A 138 -2.83 5.88 8.09
C LEU A 138 -1.60 6.31 8.88
N ARG A 139 -1.47 5.79 10.11
CA ARG A 139 -0.27 5.93 10.93
C ARG A 139 0.42 4.57 11.05
N PRO A 140 1.73 4.45 10.79
CA PRO A 140 2.45 3.22 11.07
C PRO A 140 2.55 3.04 12.58
N VAL A 141 2.16 1.87 13.08
CA VAL A 141 2.29 1.49 14.48
C VAL A 141 3.58 0.68 14.64
N PRO A 142 4.53 1.09 15.48
CA PRO A 142 5.71 0.28 15.75
C PRO A 142 5.29 -1.05 16.38
N THR A 143 5.30 -2.12 15.59
CA THR A 143 5.15 -3.49 16.10
C THR A 143 6.54 -4.04 16.40
N GLU A 144 6.73 -4.67 17.56
CA GLU A 144 7.89 -5.53 17.80
C GLU A 144 7.81 -6.72 16.83
N ARG A 145 8.38 -6.57 15.63
CA ARG A 145 8.63 -7.71 14.76
C ARG A 145 9.76 -8.48 15.41
N ILE A 146 9.44 -9.57 16.11
CA ILE A 146 10.43 -10.55 16.52
C ILE A 146 11.14 -10.99 15.24
N SER A 147 12.38 -10.55 15.07
CA SER A 147 13.29 -11.12 14.09
C SER A 147 13.43 -12.59 14.46
N VAL A 148 12.80 -13.46 13.68
CA VAL A 148 13.16 -14.87 13.66
C VAL A 148 14.56 -14.91 13.06
N GLU A 149 15.57 -14.75 13.92
CA GLU A 149 16.93 -15.13 13.59
C GLU A 149 16.88 -16.61 13.21
N ASN A 150 17.36 -16.92 12.00
CA ASN A 150 17.46 -18.26 11.48
C ASN A 150 18.12 -19.16 12.53
N GLY A 151 17.34 -20.09 13.08
CA GLY A 151 17.81 -21.06 14.05
C GLY A 151 18.92 -21.92 13.46
N THR A 152 20.16 -21.63 13.85
CA THR A 152 21.19 -22.66 13.94
C THR A 152 21.09 -23.29 15.31
N SER A 153 20.40 -24.43 15.35
CA SER A 153 20.41 -25.35 16.48
C SER A 153 21.83 -25.88 16.69
N HIS A 154 22.59 -25.25 17.58
CA HIS A 154 23.68 -25.95 18.26
C HIS A 154 23.17 -26.41 19.62
N ALA A 155 22.79 -27.67 19.67
CA ALA A 155 22.63 -28.38 20.92
C ALA A 155 23.99 -28.37 21.64
N VAL A 156 24.11 -27.57 22.70
CA VAL A 156 25.17 -27.76 23.69
C VAL A 156 24.53 -28.50 24.85
N HIS A 157 24.74 -29.81 24.82
CA HIS A 157 24.65 -30.68 25.98
C HIS A 157 25.69 -30.17 26.98
N ASN A 158 25.28 -29.81 28.19
CA ASN A 158 26.19 -29.81 29.33
C ASN A 158 25.45 -30.47 30.49
N GLU A 159 25.90 -31.69 30.77
CA GLU A 159 25.76 -32.34 32.06
C GLU A 159 26.63 -31.63 33.10
N LEU A 160 26.20 -31.76 34.36
CA LEU A 160 26.79 -31.32 35.64
C LEU A 160 26.40 -29.91 36.12
#